data_AF-A0A660ZA48-F1
#
_entry.id   AF-A0A660ZA48-F1
#
_cell.length_a   1.000
_cell.length_b   1.000
_cell.length_c   1.000
_cell.angle_alpha   90.00
_cell.angle_beta   90.00
_cell.angle_gamma   90.00
#
_symmetry.space_group_name_H-M   'P 1'
#
loop_
_entity.id
_entity.type
_entity.pdbx_description
1 polymer ?
#
loop_
_entity_poly.entity_id
_entity_poly.type
_entity_poly.pdbx_seq_one_letter_code
_entity_poly.pdbx_strand_id
1 'polypeptide(L)'
;MQSAISVLNNYSVVIGPAKDGGYYLLGFKLKLIDLFSEIEWSTNSVFVNTIEKLNNSKINYFVLDELTDIDTLEDLQNWLKHYKGNAAHPIKVFLESYSKQIQ
;
A
#
# COMPACT_ATOMS: atom_id res chain seq x y z
N MET A 1 -9.22 -3.06 -5.60
CA MET A 1 -9.04 -1.74 -6.25
C MET A 1 -10.35 -0.99 -6.54
N GLN A 2 -11.42 -1.64 -7.05
CA GLN A 2 -12.72 -0.97 -7.28
C GLN A 2 -13.23 -0.18 -6.05
N SER A 3 -12.96 -0.66 -4.84
CA SER A 3 -13.36 -0.01 -3.59
C SER A 3 -12.74 1.37 -3.38
N ALA A 4 -11.46 1.57 -3.68
CA ALA A 4 -10.75 2.82 -3.36
C ALA A 4 -11.24 4.00 -4.22
N ILE A 5 -11.51 3.76 -5.51
CA ILE A 5 -12.04 4.79 -6.42
C ILE A 5 -13.48 5.16 -6.02
N SER A 6 -14.32 4.17 -5.68
CA SER A 6 -15.69 4.42 -5.21
C SER A 6 -15.72 5.20 -3.90
N VAL A 7 -14.79 4.93 -2.98
CA VAL A 7 -14.65 5.66 -1.71
C VAL A 7 -14.44 7.15 -1.94
N LEU A 8 -13.69 7.52 -2.98
CA LEU A 8 -13.46 8.93 -3.29
C LEU A 8 -14.77 9.69 -3.63
N ASN A 9 -15.89 9.02 -3.91
CA ASN A 9 -17.19 9.69 -4.06
C ASN A 9 -17.69 10.37 -2.79
N ASN A 10 -17.27 9.87 -1.62
CA ASN A 10 -17.68 10.38 -0.32
C ASN A 10 -16.52 11.02 0.47
N TYR A 11 -15.27 10.72 0.09
CA TYR A 11 -14.07 11.18 0.78
C TYR A 11 -13.12 11.92 -0.16
N SER A 12 -12.43 12.94 0.35
CA SER A 12 -11.46 13.70 -0.44
C SER A 12 -10.16 12.94 -0.67
N VAL A 13 -9.80 12.06 0.28
CA VAL A 13 -8.60 11.23 0.28
C VAL A 13 -8.92 9.80 0.67
N VAL A 14 -8.26 8.83 0.05
CA VAL A 14 -8.23 7.42 0.45
C VAL A 14 -6.79 7.00 0.65
N ILE A 15 -6.49 6.32 1.75
CA ILE A 15 -5.14 5.87 2.11
C ILE A 15 -5.17 4.40 2.50
N GLY A 16 -4.24 3.60 1.99
CA GLY A 16 -4.04 2.20 2.34
C GLY A 16 -2.74 2.03 3.13
N PRO A 17 -2.80 1.81 4.46
CA PRO A 17 -1.61 1.72 5.29
C PRO A 17 -0.83 0.44 5.00
N ALA A 18 0.49 0.54 5.10
CA ALA A 18 1.40 -0.58 5.04
C ALA A 18 1.94 -0.88 6.44
N LYS A 19 2.22 -2.16 6.74
CA LYS A 19 2.69 -2.60 8.07
C LYS A 19 4.05 -2.04 8.48
N ASP A 20 4.82 -1.52 7.53
CA ASP A 20 6.13 -0.89 7.77
C ASP A 20 6.00 0.57 8.27
N GLY A 21 4.77 1.10 8.36
CA GLY A 21 4.48 2.48 8.75
C GLY A 21 4.33 3.46 7.58
N GLY A 22 4.45 2.97 6.35
CA GLY A 22 4.14 3.69 5.12
C GLY A 22 2.69 3.50 4.66
N TYR A 23 2.46 3.68 3.36
CA TYR A 23 1.19 3.37 2.72
C TYR A 23 1.41 2.83 1.30
N TYR A 24 0.71 1.75 0.95
CA TYR A 24 0.77 1.14 -0.38
C TYR A 24 -0.15 1.84 -1.39
N LEU A 25 -1.08 2.68 -0.90
CA LEU A 25 -2.02 3.41 -1.74
C LEU A 25 -2.33 4.77 -1.14
N LEU A 26 -2.30 5.80 -1.99
CA LEU A 26 -2.87 7.11 -1.70
C LEU A 26 -3.61 7.62 -2.94
N GLY A 27 -4.88 7.95 -2.79
CA GLY A 27 -5.72 8.50 -3.85
C GLY A 27 -6.50 9.71 -3.37
N PHE A 28 -6.73 10.70 -4.23
CA PHE A 28 -7.42 11.94 -3.86
C PHE A 28 -7.98 12.66 -5.10
N LYS A 29 -8.98 13.54 -4.88
CA LYS A 29 -9.72 14.22 -5.95
C LYS A 29 -9.30 15.68 -6.23
N LEU A 30 -8.35 16.22 -5.49
CA LEU A 30 -8.05 17.67 -5.48
C LEU A 30 -6.61 18.00 -5.89
N LYS A 31 -6.37 19.29 -6.19
CA LYS A 31 -5.04 19.93 -6.25
C LYS A 31 -4.39 19.98 -4.86
N LEU A 32 -4.25 18.82 -4.20
CA LEU A 32 -3.60 18.66 -2.90
C LEU A 32 -2.09 18.55 -3.06
N ILE A 33 -1.49 19.49 -3.79
CA ILE A 33 -0.04 19.55 -4.02
C ILE A 33 0.71 19.68 -2.68
N ASP A 34 0.10 20.38 -1.71
CA ASP A 34 0.67 20.58 -0.38
C ASP A 34 0.51 19.37 0.57
N LEU A 35 -0.14 18.28 0.15
CA LEU A 35 -0.16 17.08 1.00
C LEU A 35 1.21 16.42 1.07
N PHE A 36 2.01 16.58 0.01
CA PHE A 36 3.31 15.96 -0.15
C PHE A 36 4.49 16.85 0.25
N SER A 37 4.24 18.14 0.51
CA SER A 37 5.26 19.03 1.03
C SER A 37 5.64 18.60 2.44
N GLU A 38 6.93 18.59 2.77
CA GLU A 38 7.45 18.30 4.11
C GLU A 38 7.06 16.91 4.65
N ILE A 39 6.94 15.89 3.80
CA ILE A 39 6.89 14.49 4.26
C ILE A 39 8.32 13.94 4.26
N GLU A 40 8.78 13.45 5.40
CA GLU A 40 9.99 12.64 5.49
C GLU A 40 9.70 11.23 4.96
N TRP A 41 9.93 11.04 3.65
CA TRP A 41 9.74 9.77 2.96
C TRP A 41 10.67 8.66 3.48
N SER A 42 10.28 7.41 3.24
CA SER A 42 11.06 6.22 3.62
C SER A 42 11.28 6.05 5.13
N THR A 43 10.34 6.56 5.93
CA THR A 43 10.30 6.37 7.38
C THR A 43 9.01 5.65 7.76
N ASN A 44 9.02 4.95 8.90
CA ASN A 44 7.84 4.31 9.47
C ASN A 44 6.80 5.31 10.04
N SER A 45 7.05 6.62 9.92
CA SER A 45 6.14 7.68 10.36
C SER A 45 5.37 8.32 9.20
N VAL A 46 5.63 7.91 7.95
CA VAL A 46 4.98 8.50 6.75
C VAL A 46 3.46 8.45 6.84
N PHE A 47 2.88 7.32 7.26
CA PHE A 47 1.42 7.21 7.44
C PHE A 47 0.91 8.17 8.51
N VAL A 48 1.50 8.17 9.70
CA VAL A 48 1.08 8.99 10.84
C VAL A 48 1.16 10.48 10.49
N ASN A 49 2.28 10.92 9.93
CA ASN A 49 2.50 12.30 9.51
C ASN A 49 1.47 12.75 8.46
N THR A 50 1.10 11.86 7.54
CA THR A 50 0.09 12.14 6.51
C THR A 50 -1.30 12.31 7.13
N ILE A 51 -1.68 11.42 8.07
CA ILE A 51 -2.95 11.51 8.79
C ILE A 51 -3.04 12.80 9.63
N GLU A 52 -1.96 13.17 10.31
CA GLU A 52 -1.90 14.42 11.08
C GLU A 52 -2.11 15.65 10.19
N LYS A 53 -1.47 15.71 9.02
CA LYS A 53 -1.69 16.79 8.05
C LYS A 53 -3.14 16.85 7.58
N LEU A 54 -3.75 15.71 7.25
CA LEU A 54 -5.15 15.65 6.83
C LEU A 54 -6.09 16.15 7.93
N ASN A 55 -5.86 15.75 9.17
CA ASN A 55 -6.61 16.21 10.34
C ASN A 55 -6.47 17.72 10.55
N ASN A 56 -5.24 18.25 10.50
CA ASN A 56 -4.95 19.68 10.67
C ASN A 56 -5.59 20.54 9.56
N SER A 57 -5.63 20.03 8.34
CA SER A 57 -6.30 20.69 7.20
C SER A 57 -7.81 20.44 7.16
N LYS A 58 -8.38 19.70 8.11
CA LYS A 58 -9.81 19.31 8.18
C LYS A 58 -10.30 18.63 6.90
N ILE A 59 -9.41 17.88 6.24
CA ILE A 59 -9.72 17.12 5.02
C ILE A 59 -10.29 15.77 5.44
N ASN A 60 -11.43 15.39 4.88
CA ASN A 60 -11.99 14.06 5.14
C ASN A 60 -11.23 12.98 4.36
N TYR A 61 -10.95 11.86 5.02
CA TYR A 61 -10.25 10.74 4.43
C TYR A 61 -10.86 9.40 4.85
N PHE A 62 -10.53 8.37 4.07
CA PHE A 62 -10.90 7.00 4.36
C PHE A 62 -9.63 6.13 4.41
N VAL A 63 -9.52 5.31 5.45
CA VAL A 63 -8.42 4.36 5.64
C VAL A 63 -8.88 2.98 5.17
N LEU A 64 -8.20 2.42 4.18
CA LEU A 64 -8.40 1.04 3.72
C LEU A 64 -7.76 0.05 4.70
N ASP A 65 -7.99 -1.24 4.46
CA ASP A 65 -7.33 -2.30 5.22
C ASP A 65 -5.80 -2.20 5.08
N GLU A 66 -5.11 -2.44 6.19
CA GLU A 66 -3.66 -2.50 6.27
C GLU A 66 -3.15 -3.76 5.55
N LEU A 67 -2.16 -3.58 4.67
CA LEU A 67 -1.52 -4.67 3.94
C LEU A 67 -0.02 -4.73 4.25
N THR A 68 0.57 -5.90 3.97
CA THR A 68 2.02 -6.07 4.01
C THR A 68 2.57 -5.83 2.60
N ASP A 69 3.47 -4.88 2.47
CA ASP A 69 4.22 -4.66 1.24
C ASP A 69 5.25 -5.79 1.03
N ILE A 70 5.53 -6.09 -0.24
CA ILE A 70 6.43 -7.18 -0.64
C ILE A 70 7.72 -6.55 -1.15
N ASP A 71 8.64 -6.25 -0.23
CA ASP A 71 9.92 -5.61 -0.54
C ASP A 71 11.08 -6.61 -0.61
N THR A 72 11.02 -7.67 0.20
CA THR A 72 12.08 -8.68 0.29
C THR A 72 11.68 -10.01 -0.33
N LEU A 73 12.68 -10.83 -0.63
CA LEU A 73 12.46 -12.21 -1.05
C LEU A 73 11.69 -13.00 0.03
N GLU A 74 11.94 -12.72 1.31
CA GLU A 74 11.25 -13.36 2.43
C GLU A 74 9.77 -12.98 2.45
N ASP A 75 9.43 -11.71 2.24
CA ASP A 75 8.03 -11.25 2.14
C ASP A 75 7.31 -11.97 1.01
N LEU A 76 7.98 -12.11 -0.14
CA LEU A 76 7.42 -12.80 -1.30
C LEU A 76 7.21 -14.30 -1.02
N GLN A 77 8.17 -14.97 -0.37
CA GLN A 77 8.02 -16.36 0.05
C GLN A 77 6.88 -16.54 1.04
N ASN A 78 6.73 -15.63 2.00
CA ASN A 78 5.65 -15.65 2.99
C ASN A 78 4.29 -15.40 2.34
N TRP A 79 4.21 -14.50 1.36
CA TRP A 79 3.01 -14.29 0.57
C TRP A 79 2.63 -15.54 -0.24
N LEU A 80 3.61 -16.21 -0.88
CA LEU A 80 3.38 -17.44 -1.65
C LEU A 80 2.77 -18.57 -0.82
N LYS A 81 3.13 -18.71 0.46
CA LYS A 81 2.55 -19.72 1.37
C LYS A 81 1.04 -19.57 1.52
N HIS A 82 0.53 -18.34 1.39
CA HIS A 82 -0.88 -18.01 1.59
C HIS A 82 -1.60 -17.68 0.28
N TYR A 83 -0.90 -17.69 -0.86
CA TYR A 83 -1.47 -17.38 -2.16
C TYR A 83 -2.47 -18.45 -2.61
N LYS A 84 -3.75 -18.07 -2.70
CA LYS A 84 -4.85 -18.93 -3.16
C LYS A 84 -5.23 -18.71 -4.63
N GLY A 85 -4.43 -17.96 -5.40
CA GLY A 85 -4.71 -17.72 -6.81
C GLY A 85 -4.29 -18.89 -7.71
N ASN A 86 -4.41 -18.70 -9.02
CA ASN A 86 -4.14 -19.76 -9.99
C ASN A 86 -2.69 -20.27 -9.87
N ALA A 87 -2.53 -21.59 -9.74
CA ALA A 87 -1.20 -22.21 -9.68
C ALA A 87 -0.37 -21.95 -10.95
N ALA A 88 -1.01 -21.75 -12.10
CA ALA A 88 -0.36 -21.39 -13.36
C ALA A 88 -0.08 -19.88 -13.51
N HIS A 89 -0.26 -19.07 -12.45
CA HIS A 89 0.05 -17.65 -12.52
C HIS A 89 1.54 -17.47 -12.85
N PRO A 90 1.90 -16.67 -13.87
CA PRO A 90 3.28 -16.57 -14.36
C PRO A 90 4.30 -16.25 -13.27
N ILE A 91 3.94 -15.39 -12.31
CA ILE A 91 4.79 -15.05 -11.16
C ILE A 91 5.06 -16.26 -10.26
N LYS A 92 4.05 -17.11 -10.01
CA LYS A 92 4.22 -18.31 -9.19
C LYS A 92 5.12 -19.34 -9.88
N VAL A 93 4.88 -19.59 -11.17
CA VAL A 93 5.70 -20.49 -11.99
C VAL A 93 7.16 -20.02 -12.05
N PHE A 94 7.37 -18.71 -12.24
CA PHE A 94 8.70 -18.11 -12.23
C PHE A 94 9.41 -18.34 -10.88
N LEU A 95 8.76 -18.07 -9.76
CA LEU A 95 9.36 -18.20 -8.42
C LEU A 95 9.66 -19.65 -8.03
N GLU A 96 8.80 -20.60 -8.42
CA GLU A 96 9.05 -22.03 -8.24
C GLU A 96 10.23 -22.53 -9.10
N SER A 97 10.45 -21.94 -10.28
CA SER A 97 11.61 -22.26 -11.11
C SER A 97 12.92 -21.68 -10.57
N TYR A 98 12.87 -20.46 -10.01
CA TYR A 98 14.02 -19.75 -9.48
C TYR A 98 14.52 -20.35 -8.17
N SER A 99 13.61 -20.76 -7.29
CA SER A 99 13.94 -21.46 -6.02
C SER A 99 14.64 -22.81 -6.25
N LYS A 100 14.39 -23.49 -7.37
CA LYS A 100 15.08 -24.73 -7.76
C LYS A 100 16.50 -24.52 -8.31
N GLN A 101 16.87 -23.30 -8.70
CA GLN A 101 18.19 -22.99 -9.27
C GLN A 101 19.23 -22.56 -8.21
N ILE A 102 18.80 -22.29 -6.98
CA ILE A 102 19.66 -21.83 -5.88
C ILE A 102 19.94 -22.95 -4.85
N GLN A 103 19.46 -24.18 -5.13
CA GLN A 103 19.89 -25.42 -4.46
C GLN A 103 20.93 -26.15 -5.31
#